data_AF-A0A257QM21-F1
#
_entry.id   AF-A0A257QM21-F1
#
_cell.length_a   1.000
_cell.length_b   1.000
_cell.length_c   1.000
_cell.angle_alpha   90.00
_cell.angle_beta   90.00
_cell.angle_gamma   90.00
#
_symmetry.space_group_name_H-M   'P 1'
#
loop_
_entity.id
_entity.type
_entity.pdbx_description
1 polymer ?
#
loop_
_entity_poly.entity_id
_entity_poly.type
_entity_poly.pdbx_seq_one_letter_code
_entity_poly.pdbx_strand_id
1 'polypeptide(L)'
;LGVELEFYLVDPGHTGGQPIAPRGADESGWRGWQIDAVGLGEIHDYEPILREMMATAKAQEITLETLVSESGPGQFEVTLKYNTDALRVADSATLFKRTIKHVARKHNLTATFMAKPYGQWAGSGMHVHMSVLDKAGNNIFVGTPTRAADVLYHALGGVIAAMPDTMLTLAPHANSYRRFAPGVHAPTYGDWGHDNRLAAVRVITADPAASRIEHRVAGADCNPYLAFAAFLGSALDGIEHKTDPGPETFGDKRSPLAPPLPIAWSGAVDRFAVSTHIAGIFGADFQRVFTACKRQEINEFRRRISDVEYDAYLKNA
;
A
#
# COMPACT_ATOMS: atom_id res chain seq x y z
N LEU A 1 -5.56 -10.37 9.77
CA LEU A 1 -5.09 -9.24 8.92
C LEU A 1 -6.07 -8.08 9.02
N GLY A 2 -5.60 -6.85 8.93
CA GLY A 2 -6.40 -5.63 8.74
C GLY A 2 -5.79 -4.77 7.64
N VAL A 3 -6.58 -3.90 7.01
CA VAL A 3 -6.10 -3.07 5.89
C VAL A 3 -6.60 -1.65 6.00
N GLU A 4 -5.69 -0.71 5.84
CA GLU A 4 -5.96 0.70 5.54
C GLU A 4 -5.86 0.86 4.03
N LEU A 5 -6.88 1.45 3.41
CA LEU A 5 -6.96 1.58 1.96
C LEU A 5 -7.23 3.02 1.56
N GLU A 6 -6.26 3.63 0.90
CA GLU A 6 -6.35 4.99 0.41
C GLU A 6 -6.88 5.04 -1.03
N PHE A 7 -7.63 6.10 -1.35
CA PHE A 7 -8.11 6.38 -2.69
C PHE A 7 -8.37 7.87 -2.90
N TYR A 8 -8.45 8.28 -4.16
CA TYR A 8 -8.90 9.62 -4.54
C TYR A 8 -10.31 9.57 -5.13
N LEU A 9 -11.13 10.55 -4.78
CA LEU A 9 -12.30 10.97 -5.53
C LEU A 9 -11.92 12.12 -6.45
N VAL A 10 -12.17 11.94 -7.74
CA VAL A 10 -11.80 12.91 -8.77
C VAL A 10 -13.01 13.25 -9.60
N ASP A 11 -13.06 14.48 -10.09
CA ASP A 11 -14.10 14.87 -11.03
C ASP A 11 -13.98 14.01 -12.30
N PRO A 12 -15.09 13.60 -12.91
CA PRO A 12 -15.06 12.84 -14.15
C PRO A 12 -14.43 13.73 -15.22
N GLY A 13 -13.20 13.41 -15.61
CA GLY A 13 -12.51 14.13 -16.68
C GLY A 13 -13.22 13.93 -18.01
N HIS A 14 -13.43 15.04 -18.73
CA HIS A 14 -13.84 15.02 -20.13
C HIS A 14 -12.74 14.32 -20.95
N THR A 15 -13.14 13.36 -21.79
CA THR A 15 -12.26 12.67 -22.74
C THR A 15 -11.55 13.70 -23.63
N GLY A 16 -10.26 13.94 -23.40
CA GLY A 16 -9.50 14.92 -24.19
C GLY A 16 -8.03 15.15 -23.79
N GLY A 17 -7.43 14.29 -22.95
CA GLY A 17 -6.01 14.40 -22.59
C GLY A 17 -5.66 15.49 -21.56
N GLN A 18 -6.65 16.18 -20.98
CA GLN A 18 -6.42 17.13 -19.89
C GLN A 18 -6.16 16.40 -18.55
N PRO A 19 -5.28 16.93 -17.68
CA PRO A 19 -5.09 16.39 -16.34
C PRO A 19 -6.41 16.37 -15.58
N ILE A 20 -6.79 15.21 -15.04
CA ILE A 20 -7.99 15.09 -14.20
C ILE A 20 -7.66 15.70 -12.84
N ALA A 21 -8.14 16.91 -12.56
CA ALA A 21 -7.91 17.54 -11.26
C ALA A 21 -8.51 16.68 -10.12
N PRO A 22 -7.81 16.55 -8.98
CA PRO A 22 -8.45 16.05 -7.77
C PRO A 22 -9.60 17.00 -7.42
N ARG A 23 -10.78 16.45 -7.09
CA ARG A 23 -11.93 17.28 -6.78
C ARG A 23 -11.66 18.05 -5.48
N GLY A 24 -11.86 19.38 -5.51
CA GLY A 24 -11.49 20.29 -4.42
C GLY A 24 -10.13 20.98 -4.60
N ALA A 25 -9.37 20.65 -5.66
CA ALA A 25 -8.21 21.42 -6.10
C ALA A 25 -8.59 22.42 -7.20
N ASP A 26 -9.66 23.22 -6.99
CA ASP A 26 -9.98 24.31 -7.90
C ASP A 26 -9.07 25.52 -7.61
N GLU A 27 -8.48 26.10 -8.65
CA GLU A 27 -7.68 27.32 -8.50
C GLU A 27 -8.52 28.52 -8.02
N SER A 28 -9.86 28.42 -8.12
CA SER A 28 -10.85 29.43 -7.73
C SER A 28 -11.40 29.30 -6.31
N GLY A 29 -11.14 28.19 -5.62
CA GLY A 29 -11.69 27.90 -4.30
C GLY A 29 -10.60 27.81 -3.25
N TRP A 30 -11.02 27.71 -2.00
CA TRP A 30 -10.18 27.98 -0.83
C TRP A 30 -8.96 27.04 -0.68
N ARG A 31 -8.90 25.94 -1.45
CA ARG A 31 -7.86 24.91 -1.34
C ARG A 31 -7.12 24.61 -2.64
N GLY A 32 -6.65 25.67 -3.30
CA GLY A 32 -5.69 25.52 -4.38
C GLY A 32 -4.49 24.62 -4.04
N TRP A 33 -3.95 24.60 -2.81
CA TRP A 33 -2.65 23.94 -2.55
C TRP A 33 -2.34 23.49 -1.10
N GLN A 34 -3.33 23.29 -0.20
CA GLN A 34 -3.05 23.00 1.23
C GLN A 34 -3.27 21.52 1.61
N ILE A 35 -2.32 20.95 2.36
CA ILE A 35 -2.45 19.64 3.01
C ILE A 35 -3.40 19.78 4.21
N ASP A 36 -4.41 18.91 4.30
CA ASP A 36 -5.34 18.88 5.44
C ASP A 36 -5.78 17.44 5.76
N ALA A 37 -4.84 16.67 6.29
CA ALA A 37 -5.15 15.34 6.81
C ALA A 37 -6.13 15.44 7.99
N VAL A 38 -7.15 14.57 8.01
CA VAL A 38 -8.22 14.54 9.03
C VAL A 38 -9.08 15.82 9.07
N GLY A 39 -9.20 16.49 7.92
CA GLY A 39 -10.03 17.67 7.70
C GLY A 39 -11.54 17.43 7.84
N LEU A 40 -12.18 18.06 8.82
CA LEU A 40 -13.63 17.94 9.01
C LEU A 40 -14.47 18.57 7.89
N GLY A 41 -13.96 19.64 7.25
CA GLY A 41 -14.65 20.30 6.14
C GLY A 41 -14.79 19.38 4.94
N GLU A 42 -13.72 18.68 4.58
CA GLU A 42 -13.73 17.74 3.46
C GLU A 42 -14.63 16.52 3.74
N ILE A 43 -14.61 16.00 4.98
CA ILE A 43 -15.56 14.96 5.38
C ILE A 43 -17.02 15.44 5.24
N HIS A 44 -17.31 16.71 5.56
CA HIS A 44 -18.64 17.28 5.41
C HIS A 44 -19.06 17.43 3.93
N ASP A 45 -18.17 17.98 3.10
CA ASP A 45 -18.44 18.20 1.67
C ASP A 45 -18.71 16.89 0.91
N TYR A 46 -18.03 15.81 1.30
CA TYR A 46 -18.19 14.48 0.72
C TYR A 46 -19.12 13.56 1.52
N GLU A 47 -19.76 14.06 2.58
CA GLU A 47 -20.58 13.25 3.48
C GLU A 47 -21.62 12.37 2.76
N PRO A 48 -22.40 12.86 1.76
CA PRO A 48 -23.42 12.05 1.10
C PRO A 48 -22.85 10.80 0.40
N ILE A 49 -21.74 10.97 -0.32
CA ILE A 49 -21.10 9.86 -1.04
C ILE A 49 -20.42 8.89 -0.06
N LEU A 50 -19.73 9.40 0.96
CA LEU A 50 -19.05 8.58 1.96
C LEU A 50 -20.06 7.75 2.76
N ARG A 51 -21.20 8.34 3.15
CA ARG A 51 -22.30 7.60 3.80
C ARG A 51 -22.86 6.47 2.94
N GLU A 52 -23.03 6.70 1.64
CA GLU A 52 -23.49 5.66 0.74
C GLU A 52 -22.45 4.52 0.56
N MET A 53 -21.16 4.86 0.50
CA MET A 53 -20.08 3.86 0.48
C MET A 53 -20.12 2.98 1.74
N MET A 54 -20.25 3.59 2.91
CA MET A 54 -20.35 2.87 4.19
C MET A 54 -21.60 1.98 4.25
N ALA A 55 -22.75 2.48 3.80
CA ALA A 55 -23.99 1.71 3.77
C ALA A 55 -23.91 0.51 2.80
N THR A 56 -23.30 0.71 1.63
CA THR A 56 -23.13 -0.35 0.63
C THR A 56 -22.14 -1.42 1.10
N ALA A 57 -21.04 -1.01 1.75
CA ALA A 57 -20.08 -1.93 2.37
C ALA A 57 -20.76 -2.78 3.46
N LYS A 58 -21.56 -2.16 4.33
CA LYS A 58 -22.32 -2.87 5.37
C LYS A 58 -23.29 -3.89 4.77
N ALA A 59 -23.95 -3.57 3.65
CA ALA A 59 -24.83 -4.50 2.94
C ALA A 59 -24.08 -5.70 2.31
N GLN A 60 -22.77 -5.57 2.10
CA GLN A 60 -21.88 -6.65 1.65
C GLN A 60 -21.18 -7.36 2.82
N GLU A 61 -21.58 -7.08 4.07
CA GLU A 61 -20.97 -7.57 5.30
C GLU A 61 -19.49 -7.18 5.46
N ILE A 62 -19.10 -6.05 4.84
CA ILE A 62 -17.78 -5.46 4.99
C ILE A 62 -17.86 -4.43 6.11
N THR A 63 -17.18 -4.72 7.23
CA THR A 63 -17.14 -3.82 8.38
C THR A 63 -15.98 -2.84 8.24
N LEU A 64 -16.28 -1.54 8.29
CA LEU A 64 -15.30 -0.45 8.30
C LEU A 64 -15.09 0.00 9.75
N GLU A 65 -13.85 0.24 10.16
CA GLU A 65 -13.52 0.80 11.47
C GLU A 65 -13.51 2.32 11.43
N THR A 66 -12.85 2.89 10.44
CA THR A 66 -12.67 4.33 10.28
C THR A 66 -12.75 4.74 8.82
N LEU A 67 -13.09 6.01 8.62
CA LEU A 67 -12.98 6.72 7.34
C LEU A 67 -12.47 8.12 7.67
N VAL A 68 -11.36 8.52 7.05
CA VAL A 68 -10.73 9.83 7.27
C VAL A 68 -10.38 10.48 5.93
N SER A 69 -10.31 11.81 5.90
CA SER A 69 -9.67 12.51 4.80
C SER A 69 -8.15 12.46 4.97
N GLU A 70 -7.45 12.37 3.85
CA GLU A 70 -6.01 12.19 3.80
C GLU A 70 -5.29 13.45 3.33
N SER A 71 -3.97 13.35 3.20
CA SER A 71 -3.08 14.49 2.94
C SER A 71 -3.30 15.17 1.57
N GLY A 72 -3.84 14.45 0.58
CA GLY A 72 -4.16 14.99 -0.74
C GLY A 72 -5.62 15.48 -0.85
N PRO A 73 -5.89 16.50 -1.67
CA PRO A 73 -7.26 16.96 -1.91
C PRO A 73 -8.10 15.86 -2.59
N GLY A 74 -9.28 15.59 -2.04
CA GLY A 74 -10.15 14.51 -2.46
C GLY A 74 -9.61 13.12 -2.13
N GLN A 75 -8.56 13.02 -1.30
CA GLN A 75 -8.00 11.74 -0.84
C GLN A 75 -8.69 11.30 0.45
N PHE A 76 -9.04 10.02 0.51
CA PHE A 76 -9.63 9.41 1.69
C PHE A 76 -8.93 8.10 2.00
N GLU A 77 -8.89 7.76 3.28
CA GLU A 77 -8.50 6.45 3.77
C GLU A 77 -9.70 5.78 4.43
N VAL A 78 -9.88 4.49 4.17
CA VAL A 78 -10.80 3.64 4.90
C VAL A 78 -10.06 2.47 5.52
N THR A 79 -10.33 2.23 6.80
CA THR A 79 -9.81 1.07 7.53
C THR A 79 -10.85 -0.02 7.54
N LEU A 80 -10.51 -1.17 6.95
CA LEU A 80 -11.30 -2.39 7.04
C LEU A 80 -11.03 -3.07 8.38
N LYS A 81 -12.10 -3.47 9.07
CA LYS A 81 -11.99 -4.23 10.30
C LYS A 81 -11.18 -5.49 10.08
N TYR A 82 -10.23 -5.74 10.98
CA TYR A 82 -9.40 -6.93 10.90
C TYR A 82 -10.23 -8.21 11.04
N ASN A 83 -9.76 -9.30 10.43
CA ASN A 83 -10.33 -10.63 10.56
C ASN A 83 -9.20 -11.68 10.67
N THR A 84 -9.50 -12.81 11.34
CA THR A 84 -8.62 -13.97 11.42
C THR A 84 -8.56 -14.75 10.11
N ASP A 85 -9.62 -14.69 9.30
CA ASP A 85 -9.64 -15.21 7.94
C ASP A 85 -9.01 -14.20 6.97
N ALA A 86 -7.75 -14.45 6.61
CA ALA A 86 -6.99 -13.62 5.68
C ALA A 86 -7.63 -13.55 4.27
N LEU A 87 -8.28 -14.62 3.81
CA LEU A 87 -8.95 -14.63 2.51
C LEU A 87 -10.18 -13.73 2.54
N ARG A 88 -10.97 -13.77 3.62
CA ARG A 88 -12.12 -12.87 3.80
C ARG A 88 -11.70 -11.40 3.81
N VAL A 89 -10.54 -11.07 4.36
CA VAL A 89 -9.98 -9.70 4.30
C VAL A 89 -9.62 -9.31 2.87
N ALA A 90 -9.03 -10.23 2.09
CA ALA A 90 -8.64 -9.97 0.71
C ALA A 90 -9.87 -9.79 -0.20
N ASP A 91 -10.91 -10.61 0.01
CA ASP A 91 -12.22 -10.48 -0.62
C ASP A 91 -12.82 -9.11 -0.29
N SER A 92 -12.84 -8.74 0.99
CA SER A 92 -13.39 -7.48 1.48
C SER A 92 -12.68 -6.28 0.86
N ALA A 93 -11.34 -6.27 0.84
CA ALA A 93 -10.56 -5.21 0.19
C ALA A 93 -10.86 -5.10 -1.31
N THR A 94 -10.96 -6.24 -2.00
CA THR A 94 -11.24 -6.28 -3.44
C THR A 94 -12.66 -5.81 -3.76
N LEU A 95 -13.65 -6.29 -3.02
CA LEU A 95 -15.06 -5.91 -3.18
C LEU A 95 -15.27 -4.45 -2.80
N PHE A 96 -14.63 -3.98 -1.74
CA PHE A 96 -14.77 -2.60 -1.31
C PHE A 96 -14.18 -1.61 -2.33
N LYS A 97 -13.04 -1.93 -2.96
CA LYS A 97 -12.53 -1.16 -4.13
C LYS A 97 -13.58 -1.04 -5.24
N ARG A 98 -14.35 -2.11 -5.51
CA ARG A 98 -15.43 -2.08 -6.50
C ARG A 98 -16.62 -1.24 -6.03
N THR A 99 -16.98 -1.34 -4.76
CA THR A 99 -18.04 -0.55 -4.12
C THR A 99 -17.74 0.95 -4.18
N ILE A 100 -16.55 1.37 -3.78
CA ILE A 100 -16.10 2.77 -3.88
C ILE A 100 -16.24 3.28 -5.33
N LYS A 101 -15.73 2.51 -6.32
CA LYS A 101 -15.84 2.89 -7.75
C LYS A 101 -17.29 2.97 -8.23
N HIS A 102 -18.16 2.08 -7.77
CA HIS A 102 -19.56 2.07 -8.18
C HIS A 102 -20.32 3.25 -7.59
N VAL A 103 -20.18 3.48 -6.28
CA VAL A 103 -20.83 4.60 -5.58
C VAL A 103 -20.31 5.94 -6.11
N ALA A 104 -19.00 6.09 -6.35
CA ALA A 104 -18.46 7.29 -6.98
C ALA A 104 -19.13 7.63 -8.31
N ARG A 105 -19.32 6.64 -9.20
CA ARG A 105 -20.01 6.86 -10.47
C ARG A 105 -21.46 7.31 -10.30
N LYS A 106 -22.18 6.75 -9.31
CA LYS A 106 -23.55 7.16 -8.99
C LYS A 106 -23.63 8.63 -8.55
N HIS A 107 -22.56 9.13 -7.92
CA HIS A 107 -22.42 10.53 -7.50
C HIS A 107 -21.72 11.40 -8.55
N ASN A 108 -21.66 10.95 -9.82
CA ASN A 108 -20.98 11.65 -10.92
C ASN A 108 -19.50 11.94 -10.65
N LEU A 109 -18.81 11.03 -9.95
CA LEU A 109 -17.38 11.08 -9.68
C LEU A 109 -16.66 9.84 -10.21
N THR A 110 -15.35 9.91 -10.26
CA THR A 110 -14.48 8.75 -10.47
C THR A 110 -13.67 8.49 -9.21
N ALA A 111 -13.61 7.24 -8.76
CA ALA A 111 -12.67 6.83 -7.73
C ALA A 111 -11.45 6.14 -8.34
N THR A 112 -10.26 6.52 -7.89
CA THR A 112 -8.99 5.92 -8.32
C THR A 112 -8.18 5.42 -7.14
N PHE A 113 -7.57 4.25 -7.32
CA PHE A 113 -6.60 3.63 -6.41
C PHE A 113 -5.20 3.62 -7.03
N MET A 114 -5.00 4.43 -8.07
CA MET A 114 -3.69 4.61 -8.70
C MET A 114 -2.69 5.03 -7.63
N ALA A 115 -1.51 4.39 -7.60
CA ALA A 115 -0.54 4.59 -6.54
C ALA A 115 -0.04 6.05 -6.43
N LYS A 116 0.14 6.74 -7.54
CA LYS A 116 0.57 8.15 -7.58
C LYS A 116 -0.14 8.87 -8.73
N PRO A 117 -1.40 9.27 -8.56
CA PRO A 117 -2.17 9.92 -9.62
C PRO A 117 -1.63 11.31 -9.94
N TYR A 118 -1.05 11.99 -8.95
CA TYR A 118 -0.55 13.36 -9.04
C TYR A 118 0.89 13.45 -8.55
N GLY A 119 1.75 14.18 -9.27
CA GLY A 119 3.17 14.31 -8.93
C GLY A 119 3.39 15.03 -7.61
N GLN A 120 2.66 16.11 -7.40
CA GLN A 120 2.74 17.04 -6.28
C GLN A 120 2.01 16.58 -5.01
N TRP A 121 1.04 15.66 -5.11
CA TRP A 121 0.20 15.22 -3.98
C TRP A 121 0.57 13.84 -3.47
N ALA A 122 0.12 13.48 -2.26
CA ALA A 122 0.40 12.18 -1.67
C ALA A 122 -0.07 11.02 -2.58
N GLY A 123 0.66 9.91 -2.55
CA GLY A 123 0.23 8.69 -3.25
C GLY A 123 -0.85 7.95 -2.46
N SER A 124 -1.46 6.94 -3.07
CA SER A 124 -2.41 6.03 -2.40
C SER A 124 -1.72 4.72 -1.98
N GLY A 125 -1.66 4.48 -0.67
CA GLY A 125 -1.15 3.28 -0.02
C GLY A 125 -2.23 2.24 0.30
N MET A 126 -1.76 1.03 0.62
CA MET A 126 -2.56 -0.01 1.26
C MET A 126 -1.75 -0.59 2.42
N HIS A 127 -1.86 -0.02 3.61
CA HIS A 127 -1.13 -0.56 4.77
C HIS A 127 -1.79 -1.86 5.22
N VAL A 128 -0.97 -2.87 5.49
CA VAL A 128 -1.46 -4.20 5.89
C VAL A 128 -0.98 -4.51 7.30
N HIS A 129 -1.92 -4.74 8.20
CA HIS A 129 -1.68 -5.10 9.59
C HIS A 129 -1.78 -6.60 9.79
N MET A 130 -0.83 -7.19 10.50
CA MET A 130 -0.77 -8.63 10.76
C MET A 130 -0.47 -8.93 12.23
N SER A 131 -1.32 -9.79 12.79
CA SER A 131 -1.07 -10.59 13.99
C SER A 131 -1.25 -12.06 13.64
N VAL A 132 -0.63 -12.95 14.40
CA VAL A 132 -0.77 -14.40 14.25
C VAL A 132 -1.36 -14.96 15.53
N LEU A 133 -2.37 -15.81 15.41
CA LEU A 133 -3.01 -16.47 16.55
C LEU A 133 -2.60 -17.95 16.61
N ASP A 134 -2.44 -18.47 17.82
CA ASP A 134 -2.33 -19.91 18.04
C ASP A 134 -3.70 -20.61 17.88
N LYS A 135 -3.72 -21.93 18.03
CA LYS A 135 -4.96 -22.73 17.95
C LYS A 135 -5.97 -22.42 19.06
N ALA A 136 -5.54 -21.83 20.17
CA ALA A 136 -6.40 -21.39 21.26
C ALA A 136 -6.91 -19.94 21.07
N GLY A 137 -6.50 -19.27 19.99
CA GLY A 137 -6.89 -17.90 19.68
C GLY A 137 -6.01 -16.84 20.35
N ASN A 138 -4.90 -17.21 20.98
CA ASN A 138 -4.00 -16.25 21.61
C ASN A 138 -3.06 -15.64 20.57
N ASN A 139 -2.85 -14.33 20.64
CA ASN A 139 -1.90 -13.64 19.79
C ASN A 139 -0.46 -14.00 20.19
N ILE A 140 0.25 -14.71 19.31
CA ILE A 140 1.61 -15.21 19.60
C ILE A 140 2.65 -14.09 19.62
N PHE A 141 2.31 -12.89 19.17
CA PHE A 141 3.19 -11.72 19.25
C PHE A 141 3.21 -11.06 20.63
N VAL A 142 2.26 -11.40 21.50
CA VAL A 142 2.20 -10.88 22.88
C VAL A 142 3.44 -11.34 23.65
N GLY A 143 4.24 -10.38 24.10
CA GLY A 143 5.43 -10.62 24.92
C GLY A 143 5.30 -10.08 26.34
N THR A 144 6.39 -9.53 26.86
CA THR A 144 6.42 -8.84 28.15
C THR A 144 5.92 -7.38 27.99
N PRO A 145 5.66 -6.66 29.08
CA PRO A 145 5.28 -5.24 29.01
C PRO A 145 6.30 -4.32 28.31
N THR A 146 7.55 -4.76 28.18
CA THR A 146 8.64 -3.96 27.59
C THR A 146 9.10 -4.46 26.23
N ARG A 147 8.65 -5.65 25.79
CA ARG A 147 9.11 -6.25 24.54
C ARG A 147 8.12 -7.30 24.03
N ALA A 148 7.83 -7.27 22.72
CA ALA A 148 7.05 -8.31 22.07
C ALA A 148 7.72 -9.69 22.16
N ALA A 149 6.97 -10.75 21.86
CA ALA A 149 7.54 -12.10 21.80
C ALA A 149 8.59 -12.21 20.69
N ASP A 150 9.59 -13.09 20.86
CA ASP A 150 10.65 -13.31 19.87
C ASP A 150 10.09 -13.69 18.49
N VAL A 151 8.98 -14.42 18.45
CA VAL A 151 8.31 -14.80 17.21
C VAL A 151 7.81 -13.60 16.39
N LEU A 152 7.48 -12.46 17.02
CA LEU A 152 7.20 -11.21 16.28
C LEU A 152 8.45 -10.73 15.54
N TYR A 153 9.61 -10.74 16.19
CA TYR A 153 10.86 -10.29 15.58
C TYR A 153 11.32 -11.26 14.49
N HIS A 154 11.11 -12.57 14.65
CA HIS A 154 11.39 -13.54 13.60
C HIS A 154 10.49 -13.36 12.37
N ALA A 155 9.19 -13.14 12.58
CA ALA A 155 8.27 -12.78 11.51
C ALA A 155 8.72 -11.50 10.78
N LEU A 156 9.09 -10.48 11.55
CA LEU A 156 9.62 -9.23 11.04
C LEU A 156 10.90 -9.44 10.21
N GLY A 157 11.80 -10.29 10.67
CA GLY A 157 13.06 -10.58 9.99
C GLY A 157 12.86 -11.19 8.61
N GLY A 158 11.93 -12.15 8.49
CA GLY A 158 11.56 -12.72 7.19
C GLY A 158 10.92 -11.69 6.26
N VAL A 159 10.03 -10.84 6.79
CA VAL A 159 9.41 -9.75 6.01
C VAL A 159 10.43 -8.76 5.49
N ILE A 160 11.37 -8.30 6.34
CA ILE A 160 12.44 -7.38 5.93
C ILE A 160 13.36 -8.03 4.88
N ALA A 161 13.77 -9.28 5.10
CA ALA A 161 14.67 -10.00 4.18
C ALA A 161 14.05 -10.20 2.78
N ALA A 162 12.76 -10.56 2.72
CA ALA A 162 12.06 -10.82 1.46
C ALA A 162 11.46 -9.56 0.81
N MET A 163 11.45 -8.40 1.50
CA MET A 163 10.81 -7.19 1.00
C MET A 163 11.31 -6.75 -0.39
N PRO A 164 12.63 -6.72 -0.67
CA PRO A 164 13.12 -6.36 -2.00
C PRO A 164 12.58 -7.29 -3.11
N ASP A 165 12.37 -8.56 -2.80
CA ASP A 165 11.90 -9.57 -3.75
C ASP A 165 10.38 -9.48 -3.99
N THR A 166 9.63 -9.13 -2.95
CA THR A 166 8.17 -9.04 -2.97
C THR A 166 7.64 -7.73 -3.53
N MET A 167 8.51 -6.74 -3.78
CA MET A 167 8.14 -5.42 -4.31
C MET A 167 7.20 -5.47 -5.52
N LEU A 168 7.37 -6.41 -6.45
CA LEU A 168 6.50 -6.49 -7.63
C LEU A 168 5.03 -6.85 -7.29
N THR A 169 4.80 -7.52 -6.15
CA THR A 169 3.45 -7.81 -5.65
C THR A 169 2.84 -6.62 -4.91
N LEU A 170 3.70 -5.79 -4.28
CA LEU A 170 3.34 -4.63 -3.47
C LEU A 170 3.15 -3.36 -4.32
N ALA A 171 3.87 -3.27 -5.44
CA ALA A 171 3.92 -2.15 -6.37
C ALA A 171 3.93 -2.69 -7.82
N PRO A 172 2.79 -3.15 -8.36
CA PRO A 172 2.78 -3.99 -9.57
C PRO A 172 2.84 -3.22 -10.90
N HIS A 173 2.86 -1.89 -10.89
CA HIS A 173 2.74 -1.06 -12.09
C HIS A 173 3.85 0.01 -12.17
N ALA A 174 4.14 0.52 -13.36
CA ALA A 174 5.06 1.65 -13.56
C ALA A 174 4.75 2.85 -12.65
N ASN A 175 3.46 3.17 -12.49
CA ASN A 175 3.03 4.29 -11.64
C ASN A 175 3.29 4.04 -10.15
N SER A 176 3.26 2.79 -9.69
CA SER A 176 3.54 2.42 -8.30
C SER A 176 4.90 2.94 -7.84
N TYR A 177 5.90 2.89 -8.71
CA TYR A 177 7.26 3.32 -8.40
C TYR A 177 7.45 4.84 -8.32
N ARG A 178 6.47 5.63 -8.79
CA ARG A 178 6.47 7.09 -8.59
C ARG A 178 6.19 7.48 -7.13
N ARG A 179 5.73 6.53 -6.29
CA ARG A 179 5.65 6.71 -4.83
C ARG A 179 7.02 6.68 -4.17
N PHE A 180 8.01 5.97 -4.73
CA PHE A 180 9.31 5.78 -4.08
C PHE A 180 10.31 6.83 -4.57
N ALA A 181 10.37 7.95 -3.88
CA ALA A 181 11.29 9.05 -4.16
C ALA A 181 11.92 9.58 -2.86
N PRO A 182 13.07 10.28 -2.92
CA PRO A 182 13.57 11.02 -1.76
C PRO A 182 12.54 12.06 -1.29
N GLY A 183 12.28 12.15 0.02
CA GLY A 183 11.45 13.19 0.62
C GLY A 183 9.93 12.97 0.56
N VAL A 184 9.45 11.81 0.13
CA VAL A 184 8.02 11.43 0.19
C VAL A 184 7.81 10.33 1.23
N HIS A 185 6.57 10.17 1.72
CA HIS A 185 6.25 9.23 2.82
C HIS A 185 6.47 7.74 2.50
N ALA A 186 6.59 7.35 1.22
CA ALA A 186 6.73 5.94 0.87
C ALA A 186 8.17 5.43 1.11
N PRO A 187 8.35 4.25 1.72
CA PRO A 187 9.68 3.73 2.06
C PRO A 187 10.53 3.37 0.83
N THR A 188 11.83 3.64 0.89
CA THR A 188 12.82 3.26 -0.15
C THR A 188 13.80 2.17 0.30
N TYR A 189 13.70 1.75 1.56
CA TYR A 189 14.48 0.70 2.20
C TYR A 189 13.54 -0.20 2.99
N GLY A 190 13.88 -1.48 3.12
CA GLY A 190 13.15 -2.41 3.99
C GLY A 190 13.62 -2.27 5.42
N ASP A 191 13.21 -1.22 6.12
CA ASP A 191 13.54 -1.01 7.52
C ASP A 191 12.31 -1.12 8.43
N TRP A 192 12.54 -1.12 9.74
CA TRP A 192 11.48 -1.29 10.72
C TRP A 192 11.68 -0.42 11.95
N GLY A 193 10.59 -0.12 12.67
CA GLY A 193 10.69 0.47 14.01
C GLY A 193 9.39 0.43 14.81
N HIS A 194 9.51 0.51 16.13
CA HIS A 194 8.39 0.59 17.05
C HIS A 194 7.69 1.93 16.90
N ASP A 195 6.40 1.86 16.59
CA ASP A 195 5.55 3.02 16.34
C ASP A 195 6.09 4.03 15.30
N ASN A 196 7.08 3.63 14.49
CA ASN A 196 7.74 4.51 13.55
C ASN A 196 7.03 4.52 12.19
N ARG A 197 6.31 5.59 11.89
CA ARG A 197 5.57 5.76 10.62
C ARG A 197 6.48 6.06 9.42
N LEU A 198 7.76 6.36 9.64
CA LEU A 198 8.75 6.60 8.59
C LEU A 198 9.44 5.31 8.11
N ALA A 199 9.35 4.23 8.89
CA ALA A 199 9.91 2.94 8.52
C ALA A 199 9.00 2.19 7.52
N ALA A 200 9.57 1.23 6.78
CA ALA A 200 8.78 0.37 5.89
C ALA A 200 7.83 -0.56 6.63
N VAL A 201 8.25 -1.01 7.81
CA VAL A 201 7.46 -1.87 8.67
C VAL A 201 7.38 -1.27 10.08
N ARG A 202 6.17 -1.02 10.55
CA ARG A 202 5.93 -0.49 11.89
C ARG A 202 5.53 -1.63 12.84
N VAL A 203 6.20 -1.69 13.99
CA VAL A 203 5.84 -2.61 15.08
C VAL A 203 4.94 -1.88 16.06
N ILE A 204 3.74 -2.40 16.31
CA ILE A 204 2.74 -1.77 17.17
C ILE A 204 2.46 -2.70 18.35
N THR A 205 2.84 -2.27 19.55
CA THR A 205 2.78 -3.09 20.78
C THR A 205 2.22 -2.33 22.00
N ALA A 206 1.68 -1.12 21.79
CA ALA A 206 1.18 -0.27 22.87
C ALA A 206 0.07 -0.94 23.70
N ASP A 207 -0.82 -1.68 23.05
CA ASP A 207 -1.69 -2.68 23.68
C ASP A 207 -1.09 -4.06 23.38
N PRO A 208 -0.57 -4.79 24.40
CA PRO A 208 0.00 -6.11 24.21
C PRO A 208 -0.94 -7.06 23.45
N ALA A 209 -2.24 -7.06 23.75
CA ALA A 209 -3.21 -7.95 23.10
C ALA A 209 -3.36 -7.64 21.59
N ALA A 210 -3.22 -6.38 21.21
CA ALA A 210 -3.28 -5.91 19.83
C ALA A 210 -1.90 -5.85 19.13
N SER A 211 -0.89 -6.55 19.69
CA SER A 211 0.47 -6.56 19.15
C SER A 211 0.48 -7.06 17.71
N ARG A 212 1.10 -6.27 16.82
CA ARG A 212 1.07 -6.51 15.37
C ARG A 212 2.20 -5.83 14.62
N ILE A 213 2.37 -6.27 13.38
CA ILE A 213 3.28 -5.67 12.40
C ILE A 213 2.43 -5.00 11.31
N GLU A 214 2.77 -3.76 10.94
CA GLU A 214 2.14 -2.98 9.89
C GLU A 214 3.11 -2.82 8.71
N HIS A 215 2.76 -3.36 7.55
CA HIS A 215 3.54 -3.24 6.32
C HIS A 215 3.05 -2.05 5.49
N ARG A 216 3.92 -1.05 5.28
CA ARG A 216 3.52 0.28 4.76
C ARG A 216 3.85 0.51 3.27
N VAL A 217 4.56 -0.43 2.63
CA VAL A 217 5.07 -0.23 1.27
C VAL A 217 3.99 -0.41 0.18
N ALA A 218 3.01 -1.29 0.40
CA ALA A 218 2.06 -1.66 -0.65
C ALA A 218 1.25 -0.46 -1.15
N GLY A 219 1.04 -0.40 -2.46
CA GLY A 219 0.18 0.60 -3.10
C GLY A 219 -1.28 0.17 -3.09
N ALA A 220 -2.19 1.14 -3.11
CA ALA A 220 -3.62 0.87 -3.26
C ALA A 220 -3.98 0.18 -4.59
N ASP A 221 -3.08 0.19 -5.57
CA ASP A 221 -3.19 -0.47 -6.86
C ASP A 221 -2.78 -1.95 -6.84
N CYS A 222 -2.23 -2.44 -5.73
CA CYS A 222 -1.85 -3.85 -5.63
C CYS A 222 -3.06 -4.80 -5.56
N ASN A 223 -2.80 -6.06 -5.91
CA ASN A 223 -3.74 -7.16 -5.70
C ASN A 223 -3.64 -7.61 -4.23
N PRO A 224 -4.72 -7.48 -3.41
CA PRO A 224 -4.66 -7.81 -1.99
C PRO A 224 -4.24 -9.25 -1.70
N TYR A 225 -4.68 -10.22 -2.51
CA TYR A 225 -4.31 -11.63 -2.33
C TYR A 225 -2.80 -11.84 -2.50
N LEU A 226 -2.20 -11.23 -3.53
CA LEU A 226 -0.76 -11.34 -3.77
C LEU A 226 0.05 -10.61 -2.69
N ALA A 227 -0.38 -9.42 -2.29
CA ALA A 227 0.26 -8.67 -1.21
C ALA A 227 0.21 -9.44 0.12
N PHE A 228 -0.93 -10.06 0.43
CA PHE A 228 -1.08 -10.84 1.68
C PHE A 228 -0.27 -12.13 1.64
N ALA A 229 -0.28 -12.84 0.51
CA ALA A 229 0.53 -14.05 0.35
C ALA A 229 2.03 -13.74 0.49
N ALA A 230 2.50 -12.64 -0.11
CA ALA A 230 3.87 -12.15 0.07
C ALA A 230 4.17 -11.84 1.54
N PHE A 231 3.28 -11.11 2.22
CA PHE A 231 3.49 -10.70 3.61
C PHE A 231 3.48 -11.89 4.58
N LEU A 232 2.44 -12.73 4.51
CA LEU A 232 2.29 -13.92 5.35
C LEU A 232 3.37 -14.97 5.07
N GLY A 233 3.69 -15.21 3.80
CA GLY A 233 4.71 -16.17 3.40
C GLY A 233 6.11 -15.75 3.87
N SER A 234 6.44 -14.47 3.73
CA SER A 234 7.72 -13.93 4.24
C SER A 234 7.79 -13.99 5.77
N ALA A 235 6.69 -13.70 6.46
CA ALA A 235 6.62 -13.81 7.91
C ALA A 235 6.79 -15.26 8.39
N LEU A 236 6.15 -16.21 7.72
CA LEU A 236 6.30 -17.63 8.03
C LEU A 236 7.75 -18.10 7.84
N ASP A 237 8.37 -17.76 6.71
CA ASP A 237 9.78 -18.08 6.43
C ASP A 237 10.70 -17.53 7.52
N GLY A 238 10.46 -16.29 7.97
CA GLY A 238 11.19 -15.67 9.06
C GLY A 238 11.02 -16.39 10.41
N ILE A 239 9.79 -16.81 10.74
CA ILE A 239 9.49 -17.57 11.96
C ILE A 239 10.22 -18.93 11.94
N GLU A 240 10.16 -19.65 10.82
CA GLU A 240 10.76 -20.98 10.69
C GLU A 240 12.30 -20.94 10.79
N HIS A 241 12.91 -19.92 10.20
CA HIS A 241 14.37 -19.75 10.20
C HIS A 241 14.90 -18.89 11.36
N LYS A 242 14.01 -18.38 12.22
CA LYS A 242 14.35 -17.46 13.32
C LYS A 242 15.16 -16.24 12.86
N THR A 243 14.79 -15.69 11.70
CA THR A 243 15.52 -14.61 11.04
C THR A 243 15.57 -13.36 11.93
N ASP A 244 16.74 -12.75 12.07
CA ASP A 244 16.92 -11.49 12.80
C ASP A 244 16.53 -10.31 11.88
N PRO A 245 15.60 -9.41 12.28
CA PRO A 245 15.26 -8.22 11.50
C PRO A 245 16.36 -7.15 11.50
N GLY A 246 17.43 -7.34 12.26
CA GLY A 246 18.50 -6.37 12.40
C GLY A 246 18.10 -5.18 13.27
N PRO A 247 18.98 -4.17 13.40
CA PRO A 247 18.74 -3.05 14.27
C PRO A 247 17.58 -2.19 13.77
N GLU A 248 16.81 -1.70 14.73
CA GLU A 248 15.67 -0.81 14.56
C GLU A 248 16.08 0.57 13.97
N THR A 249 15.20 1.12 13.14
CA THR A 249 15.22 2.53 12.71
C THR A 249 14.54 3.41 13.78
N PHE A 250 15.25 4.43 14.25
CA PHE A 250 14.72 5.43 15.19
C PHE A 250 14.51 6.77 14.50
N GLY A 251 13.27 7.26 14.47
CA GLY A 251 12.93 8.49 13.76
C GLY A 251 13.26 8.38 12.27
N ASP A 252 14.00 9.36 11.75
CA ASP A 252 14.51 9.40 10.37
C ASP A 252 15.86 8.67 10.19
N LYS A 253 16.47 8.20 11.28
CA LYS A 253 17.76 7.52 11.25
C LYS A 253 17.59 6.05 10.87
N ARG A 254 17.55 5.81 9.55
CA ARG A 254 17.48 4.47 8.96
C ARG A 254 18.54 3.53 9.52
N SER A 255 18.15 2.30 9.78
CA SER A 255 19.05 1.18 10.05
C SER A 255 20.14 1.03 8.96
N PRO A 256 21.41 0.80 9.34
CA PRO A 256 22.49 0.57 8.38
C PRO A 256 22.37 -0.78 7.66
N LEU A 257 21.62 -1.74 8.22
CA LEU A 257 21.40 -3.06 7.63
C LEU A 257 20.13 -3.15 6.80
N ALA A 258 19.35 -2.07 6.70
CA ALA A 258 18.11 -2.06 5.92
C ALA A 258 18.40 -2.30 4.43
N PRO A 259 17.86 -3.37 3.81
CA PRO A 259 18.07 -3.64 2.40
C PRO A 259 17.45 -2.53 1.54
N PRO A 260 18.13 -2.09 0.47
CA PRO A 260 17.54 -1.17 -0.49
C PRO A 260 16.41 -1.84 -1.26
N LEU A 261 15.30 -1.12 -1.47
CA LEU A 261 14.20 -1.61 -2.29
C LEU A 261 14.45 -1.27 -3.77
N PRO A 262 14.07 -2.15 -4.72
CA PRO A 262 14.06 -1.78 -6.13
C PRO A 262 13.06 -0.64 -6.36
N ILE A 263 13.56 0.57 -6.62
CA ILE A 263 12.76 1.77 -6.89
C ILE A 263 12.45 1.97 -8.39
N ALA A 264 12.78 0.98 -9.22
CA ALA A 264 12.43 0.94 -10.63
C ALA A 264 11.64 -0.33 -10.95
N TRP A 265 10.56 -0.18 -11.74
CA TRP A 265 9.67 -1.29 -12.06
C TRP A 265 10.38 -2.48 -12.71
N SER A 266 11.24 -2.21 -13.70
CA SER A 266 12.05 -3.27 -14.35
C SER A 266 12.99 -3.97 -13.36
N GLY A 267 13.61 -3.22 -12.45
CA GLY A 267 14.50 -3.79 -11.43
C GLY A 267 13.76 -4.72 -10.48
N ALA A 268 12.53 -4.37 -10.08
CA ALA A 268 11.68 -5.25 -9.28
C ALA A 268 11.23 -6.49 -10.06
N VAL A 269 10.93 -6.36 -11.36
CA VAL A 269 10.58 -7.51 -12.22
C VAL A 269 11.75 -8.48 -12.36
N ASP A 270 12.96 -7.98 -12.60
CA ASP A 270 14.14 -8.82 -12.77
C ASP A 270 14.54 -9.51 -11.46
N ARG A 271 14.41 -8.81 -10.33
CA ARG A 271 14.62 -9.39 -9.00
C ARG A 271 13.58 -10.47 -8.68
N PHE A 272 12.30 -10.19 -8.90
CA PHE A 272 11.21 -11.14 -8.70
C PHE A 272 11.42 -12.41 -9.56
N ALA A 273 11.95 -12.28 -10.78
CA ALA A 273 12.14 -13.40 -11.71
C ALA A 273 13.14 -14.46 -11.26
N VAL A 274 14.10 -14.09 -10.40
CA VAL A 274 15.20 -14.99 -9.96
C VAL A 274 15.16 -15.28 -8.46
N SER A 275 14.18 -14.73 -7.75
CA SER A 275 14.07 -14.87 -6.29
C SER A 275 13.64 -16.26 -5.87
N THR A 276 14.42 -16.88 -4.98
CA THR A 276 14.05 -18.13 -4.32
C THR A 276 12.93 -17.93 -3.29
N HIS A 277 12.86 -16.77 -2.62
CA HIS A 277 11.77 -16.42 -1.71
C HIS A 277 10.42 -16.42 -2.45
N ILE A 278 10.36 -15.79 -3.63
CA ILE A 278 9.15 -15.74 -4.45
C ILE A 278 8.75 -17.14 -4.93
N ALA A 279 9.72 -17.95 -5.37
CA ALA A 279 9.45 -19.34 -5.76
C ALA A 279 8.88 -20.15 -4.58
N GLY A 280 9.39 -19.95 -3.37
CA GLY A 280 8.90 -20.60 -2.15
C GLY A 280 7.49 -20.16 -1.75
N ILE A 281 7.17 -18.87 -1.88
CA ILE A 281 5.86 -18.31 -1.47
C ILE A 281 4.77 -18.63 -2.49
N PHE A 282 5.04 -18.43 -3.78
CA PHE A 282 4.02 -18.48 -4.83
C PHE A 282 4.13 -19.70 -5.76
N GLY A 283 5.24 -20.41 -5.72
CA GLY A 283 5.57 -21.46 -6.67
C GLY A 283 6.27 -20.94 -7.94
N ALA A 284 7.16 -21.75 -8.50
CA ALA A 284 7.98 -21.40 -9.67
C ALA A 284 7.14 -21.09 -10.93
N ASP A 285 6.00 -21.76 -11.11
CA ASP A 285 5.13 -21.51 -12.26
C ASP A 285 4.44 -20.15 -12.20
N PHE A 286 3.92 -19.77 -11.03
CA PHE A 286 3.36 -18.44 -10.84
C PHE A 286 4.43 -17.38 -11.06
N GLN A 287 5.61 -17.55 -10.46
CA GLN A 287 6.73 -16.64 -10.62
C GLN A 287 7.05 -16.41 -12.11
N ARG A 288 7.24 -17.49 -12.86
CA ARG A 288 7.57 -17.44 -14.29
C ARG A 288 6.51 -16.72 -15.10
N VAL A 289 5.23 -17.07 -14.92
CA VAL A 289 4.12 -16.48 -15.69
C VAL A 289 3.92 -15.01 -15.32
N PHE A 290 3.93 -14.68 -14.03
CA PHE A 290 3.75 -13.29 -13.58
C PHE A 290 4.88 -12.38 -14.06
N THR A 291 6.14 -12.84 -14.01
CA THR A 291 7.27 -12.14 -14.61
C THR A 291 7.07 -11.90 -16.11
N ALA A 292 6.63 -12.91 -16.86
CA ALA A 292 6.41 -12.77 -18.30
C ALA A 292 5.35 -11.70 -18.62
N CYS A 293 4.22 -11.71 -17.89
CA CYS A 293 3.18 -10.69 -18.02
C CYS A 293 3.74 -9.28 -17.74
N LYS A 294 4.51 -9.11 -16.67
CA LYS A 294 5.06 -7.80 -16.31
C LYS A 294 6.12 -7.29 -17.29
N ARG A 295 6.92 -8.19 -17.88
CA ARG A 295 7.84 -7.83 -18.98
C ARG A 295 7.08 -7.40 -20.24
N GLN A 296 5.97 -8.05 -20.56
CA GLN A 296 5.11 -7.62 -21.66
C GLN A 296 4.54 -6.22 -21.41
N GLU A 297 3.98 -5.98 -20.22
CA GLU A 297 3.43 -4.66 -19.85
C GLU A 297 4.52 -3.56 -19.94
N ILE A 298 5.74 -3.81 -19.46
CA ILE A 298 6.88 -2.89 -19.58
C ILE A 298 7.16 -2.55 -21.06
N ASN A 299 7.19 -3.55 -21.94
CA ASN A 299 7.45 -3.35 -23.35
C ASN A 299 6.36 -2.52 -24.04
N GLU A 300 5.11 -2.68 -23.63
CA GLU A 300 4.00 -1.86 -24.12
C GLU A 300 4.12 -0.40 -23.63
N PHE A 301 4.45 -0.18 -22.36
CA PHE A 301 4.65 1.16 -21.81
C PHE A 301 5.82 1.90 -22.46
N ARG A 302 6.95 1.22 -22.70
CA ARG A 302 8.14 1.82 -23.34
C ARG A 302 7.91 2.34 -24.75
N ARG A 303 6.86 1.88 -25.43
CA ARG A 303 6.49 2.37 -26.77
C ARG A 303 5.74 3.69 -26.73
N ARG A 304 5.27 4.13 -25.55
CA ARG A 304 4.54 5.38 -25.37
C ARG A 304 5.52 6.46 -24.90
N ILE A 305 5.85 7.36 -25.81
CA ILE A 305 6.69 8.53 -25.52
C ILE A 305 5.82 9.61 -24.89
N SER A 306 6.22 10.11 -23.72
CA SER A 306 5.51 11.15 -23.00
C SER A 306 5.81 12.54 -23.55
N ASP A 307 4.90 13.49 -23.35
CA ASP A 307 5.06 14.88 -23.81
C ASP A 307 6.34 15.54 -23.24
N VAL A 308 6.71 15.20 -22.00
CA VAL A 308 7.93 15.69 -21.35
C VAL A 308 9.19 15.29 -22.12
N GLU A 309 9.23 14.13 -22.76
CA GLU A 309 10.37 13.70 -23.58
C GLU A 309 10.47 14.52 -24.87
N TYR A 310 9.33 14.88 -25.48
CA TYR A 310 9.33 15.78 -26.63
C TYR A 310 9.80 17.18 -26.23
N ASP A 311 9.28 17.73 -25.12
CA ASP A 311 9.67 19.05 -24.62
C ASP A 311 11.17 19.13 -24.31
N ALA A 312 11.73 18.09 -23.71
CA ALA A 312 13.14 18.04 -23.33
C ALA A 312 14.07 17.84 -24.54
N TYR A 313 13.71 16.94 -25.47
CA TYR A 313 14.68 16.36 -26.42
C TYR A 313 14.38 16.66 -27.89
N LEU A 314 13.14 16.93 -28.29
CA LEU A 314 12.75 17.00 -29.71
C LEU A 314 13.55 18.02 -30.52
N LYS A 315 13.97 19.12 -29.88
CA LYS A 315 14.75 20.20 -30.51
C LYS A 315 16.22 20.23 -30.09
N ASN A 316 16.56 19.59 -28.97
CA ASN A 316 17.81 19.85 -28.25
C ASN A 316 18.75 18.64 -28.15
N ALA A 317 18.28 17.43 -28.49
CA ALA A 317 19.08 16.20 -28.46
C ALA A 317 19.93 16.01 -29.71
#